data_AF-A0A4U9UAJ5-F1
#
_entry.id   AF-A0A4U9UAJ5-F1
#
_cell.length_a   1.000
_cell.length_b   1.000
_cell.length_c   1.000
_cell.angle_alpha   90.00
_cell.angle_beta   90.00
_cell.angle_gamma   90.00
#
_symmetry.space_group_name_H-M   'P 1'
#
loop_
_entity.id
_entity.type
_entity.pdbx_description
1 polymer ?
#
loop_
_entity_poly.entity_id
_entity_poly.type
_entity_poly.pdbx_seq_one_letter_code
_entity_poly.pdbx_strand_id
1 'polypeptide(L)'
;MGQAARDLALEHYQRAVYPPQRQHISSKAAVRLPGVICLETERAEYLALQQQIALINRLKAELEQIITVESGLAPEQRFEFVHTHLHV
;
A
#
# COMPACT_ATOMS: atom_id res chain seq x y z
N MET A 1 -1.35 4.63 -24.69
CA MET A 1 -1.54 3.31 -24.02
C MET A 1 -0.70 3.17 -22.76
N GLY A 2 0.62 3.41 -22.77
CA GLY A 2 1.47 3.25 -21.56
C GLY A 2 1.18 4.22 -20.40
N GLN A 3 0.84 5.48 -20.69
CA GLN A 3 0.53 6.48 -19.65
C GLN A 3 -0.70 6.10 -18.82
N ALA A 4 -1.78 5.67 -19.46
CA ALA A 4 -2.99 5.22 -18.78
C ALA A 4 -2.74 4.03 -17.83
N ALA A 5 -1.88 3.09 -18.23
CA ALA A 5 -1.49 1.95 -17.39
C ALA A 5 -0.67 2.41 -16.17
N ARG A 6 0.26 3.36 -16.36
CA ARG A 6 1.05 3.94 -15.27
C ARG A 6 0.14 4.66 -14.28
N ASP A 7 -0.75 5.51 -14.76
CA ASP A 7 -1.63 6.31 -13.90
C ASP A 7 -2.57 5.40 -13.09
N LEU A 8 -3.11 4.35 -13.71
CA LEU A 8 -3.91 3.33 -13.01
C LEU A 8 -3.09 2.55 -11.96
N ALA A 9 -1.82 2.22 -12.26
CA ALA A 9 -0.94 1.55 -11.31
C ALA A 9 -0.62 2.45 -10.11
N LEU A 10 -0.34 3.74 -10.34
CA LEU A 10 -0.11 4.71 -9.27
C LEU A 10 -1.34 4.89 -8.37
N GLU A 11 -2.52 5.03 -8.97
CA GLU A 11 -3.80 5.07 -8.23
C GLU A 11 -4.00 3.79 -7.40
N HIS A 12 -3.67 2.62 -7.97
CA HIS A 12 -3.79 1.34 -7.27
C HIS A 12 -2.91 1.26 -6.02
N TYR A 13 -1.67 1.74 -6.09
CA TYR A 13 -0.77 1.75 -4.93
C TYR A 13 -1.21 2.73 -3.83
N GLN A 14 -1.85 3.84 -4.20
CA GLN A 14 -2.34 4.86 -3.25
C GLN A 14 -3.68 4.51 -2.61
N ARG A 15 -4.41 3.55 -3.18
CA ARG A 15 -5.77 3.17 -2.76
C ARG A 15 -5.90 2.76 -1.29
N ALA A 16 -4.85 2.20 -0.70
CA ALA A 16 -4.84 1.82 0.72
C ALA A 16 -4.83 3.03 1.67
N VAL A 17 -4.33 4.17 1.21
CA VAL A 17 -4.24 5.42 2.00
C VAL A 17 -5.48 6.28 1.78
N TYR A 18 -6.01 6.27 0.56
CA TYR A 18 -7.20 7.03 0.18
C TYR A 18 -8.25 6.09 -0.40
N PRO A 19 -8.95 5.32 0.46
CA PRO A 19 -9.97 4.40 -0.01
C PRO A 19 -11.07 5.18 -0.76
N PRO A 20 -11.49 4.71 -1.95
CA PRO A 20 -12.57 5.35 -2.67
C PRO A 20 -13.87 5.19 -1.88
N GLN A 21 -14.69 6.24 -1.80
CA GLN A 21 -15.99 6.28 -1.08
C GLN A 21 -17.09 5.38 -1.69
N ARG A 22 -16.73 4.38 -2.51
CA ARG A 22 -17.69 3.54 -3.22
C ARG A 22 -18.24 2.44 -2.30
N GLN A 23 -19.52 2.59 -1.94
CA GLN A 23 -20.27 1.71 -1.02
C GLN A 23 -20.52 0.28 -1.56
N HIS A 24 -20.23 0.00 -2.83
CA HIS A 24 -20.54 -1.29 -3.47
C HIS A 24 -19.32 -2.22 -3.68
N ILE A 25 -18.14 -1.87 -3.16
CA ILE A 25 -16.94 -2.69 -3.28
C ILE A 25 -16.72 -3.45 -1.98
N SER A 26 -16.53 -4.77 -2.07
CA SER A 26 -16.20 -5.60 -0.91
C SER A 26 -14.90 -5.14 -0.25
N SER A 27 -14.94 -4.87 1.05
CA SER A 27 -13.75 -4.59 1.87
C SER A 27 -13.00 -5.85 2.30
N LYS A 28 -13.60 -7.04 2.10
CA LYS A 28 -12.98 -8.33 2.41
C LYS A 28 -12.17 -8.90 1.23
N ALA A 29 -12.57 -8.60 -0.01
CA ALA A 29 -11.88 -9.08 -1.20
C ALA A 29 -10.74 -8.13 -1.58
N ALA A 30 -9.54 -8.67 -1.79
CA ALA A 30 -8.42 -7.88 -2.27
C ALA A 30 -8.68 -7.40 -3.71
N VAL A 31 -8.62 -6.08 -3.92
CA VAL A 31 -8.55 -5.51 -5.27
C VAL A 31 -7.16 -5.79 -5.83
N ARG A 32 -7.08 -6.40 -7.01
CA ARG A 32 -5.80 -6.79 -7.65
C ARG A 32 -5.70 -6.15 -9.03
N LEU A 33 -4.53 -5.60 -9.35
CA LEU A 33 -4.20 -5.09 -10.67
C LEU A 33 -2.91 -5.77 -11.18
N PRO A 34 -3.02 -6.92 -11.87
CA PRO A 34 -1.85 -7.60 -12.42
C PRO A 34 -1.25 -6.82 -13.60
N GLY A 35 0.08 -6.78 -13.67
CA GLY A 35 0.82 -6.11 -14.74
C GLY A 35 2.22 -5.71 -14.30
N VAL A 36 2.98 -5.11 -15.23
CA VAL A 36 4.31 -4.54 -14.97
C VAL A 36 4.42 -3.17 -15.62
N ILE A 37 5.08 -2.23 -14.94
CA ILE A 37 5.47 -0.94 -15.50
C ILE A 37 6.98 -0.96 -15.69
N CYS A 38 7.43 -0.85 -16.93
CA CYS A 38 8.84 -0.76 -17.28
C CYS A 38 9.21 0.71 -17.45
N LEU A 39 10.21 1.17 -16.69
CA LEU A 39 10.73 2.54 -16.75
C LEU A 39 12.18 2.48 -17.24
N GLU A 40 12.50 3.34 -18.20
CA GLU A 40 13.88 3.64 -18.53
C GLU A 40 14.43 4.59 -17.46
N THR A 41 15.62 4.29 -16.93
CA THR A 41 16.22 5.03 -15.82
C THR A 41 17.72 5.04 -15.96
N GLU A 42 18.37 6.14 -15.61
CA GLU A 42 19.81 6.19 -15.45
C GLU A 42 20.24 5.49 -14.15
N ARG A 43 21.54 5.18 -14.02
CA ARG A 43 22.06 4.42 -12.87
C ARG A 43 21.76 5.10 -11.53
N ALA A 44 21.87 6.42 -11.47
CA ALA A 44 21.59 7.19 -10.26
C ALA A 44 20.10 7.11 -9.87
N GLU A 45 19.21 7.28 -10.84
CA GLU A 45 17.76 7.20 -10.66
C GLU A 45 17.32 5.80 -10.24
N TYR A 46 17.88 4.76 -10.88
CA TYR A 46 17.63 3.37 -10.52
C TYR A 46 17.96 3.10 -9.05
N LEU A 47 19.12 3.57 -8.57
CA LEU A 47 19.52 3.37 -7.17
C LEU A 47 18.61 4.14 -6.21
N ALA A 48 18.22 5.37 -6.56
CA ALA A 48 17.29 6.15 -5.76
C ALA A 48 15.91 5.47 -5.68
N LEU A 49 15.40 4.95 -6.79
CA LEU A 49 14.14 4.19 -6.83
C LEU A 49 14.22 2.92 -5.96
N GLN A 50 15.32 2.16 -6.04
CA GLN A 50 15.51 0.98 -5.20
C GLN A 50 15.50 1.33 -3.71
N GLN A 51 16.15 2.43 -3.32
CA GLN A 51 16.16 2.90 -1.93
C GLN A 51 14.76 3.32 -1.47
N GLN A 52 14.00 4.03 -2.31
CA GLN A 52 12.62 4.42 -2.01
C GLN A 52 11.71 3.20 -1.86
N ILE A 53 11.80 2.22 -2.77
CA ILE A 53 11.03 0.98 -2.69
C ILE A 53 11.36 0.22 -1.39
N ALA A 54 12.64 0.12 -1.05
CA ALA A 54 13.08 -0.54 0.19
C ALA A 54 12.54 0.18 1.44
N LEU A 55 12.57 1.52 1.46
CA LEU A 55 12.02 2.31 2.55
C LEU A 55 10.51 2.10 2.70
N ILE A 56 9.75 2.18 1.61
CA ILE A 56 8.29 1.94 1.63
C ILE A 56 7.99 0.54 2.19
N ASN A 57 8.68 -0.49 1.72
CA ASN A 57 8.45 -1.86 2.18
C ASN A 57 8.85 -2.05 3.65
N ARG A 58 9.92 -1.40 4.10
CA ARG A 58 10.31 -1.38 5.51
C ARG A 58 9.23 -0.74 6.38
N LEU A 59 8.72 0.44 5.99
CA LEU A 59 7.66 1.12 6.73
C LEU A 59 6.37 0.28 6.80
N LYS A 60 6.03 -0.43 5.72
CA LYS A 60 4.89 -1.36 5.72
C LYS A 60 5.07 -2.51 6.72
N ALA A 61 6.28 -3.08 6.79
CA ALA A 61 6.60 -4.14 7.75
C ALA A 61 6.64 -3.63 9.19
N GLU A 62 7.18 -2.43 9.44
CA GLU A 62 7.16 -1.80 10.76
C GLU A 62 5.73 -1.53 11.24
N LEU A 63 4.84 -1.06 10.36
CA LEU A 63 3.42 -0.89 10.69
C LEU A 63 2.75 -2.23 11.07
N GLU A 64 3.02 -3.29 10.31
CA GLU A 64 2.52 -4.64 10.64
C GLU A 64 3.02 -5.11 12.01
N GLN A 65 4.30 -4.90 12.30
CA GLN A 65 4.91 -5.24 13.59
C GLN A 65 4.28 -4.47 14.75
N ILE A 66 4.06 -3.15 14.58
CA ILE A 66 3.39 -2.30 15.57
C ILE A 66 1.99 -2.85 15.89
N ILE A 67 1.21 -3.16 14.84
CA ILE A 67 -0.18 -3.60 15.01
C ILE A 67 -0.26 -5.01 15.61
N THR A 68 0.59 -5.93 15.17
CA THR A 68 0.44 -7.37 15.47
C THR A 68 1.23 -7.86 16.68
N VAL A 69 2.30 -7.15 17.05
CA VAL A 69 3.20 -7.56 18.14
C VAL A 69 3.28 -6.48 19.22
N GLU A 70 3.69 -5.27 18.86
CA GLU A 70 4.03 -4.24 19.85
C GLU A 70 2.79 -3.67 20.57
N SER A 71 1.64 -3.65 19.89
CA SER A 71 0.37 -3.22 20.48
C SER A 71 -0.11 -4.13 21.63
N GLY A 72 0.39 -5.38 21.71
CA GLY A 72 -0.08 -6.38 22.67
C GLY A 72 -1.55 -6.78 22.48
N LEU A 73 -2.20 -6.37 21.38
CA LEU A 73 -3.62 -6.59 21.14
C LEU A 73 -3.90 -8.03 20.69
N ALA A 74 -4.99 -8.58 21.24
CA ALA A 74 -5.58 -9.80 20.72
C ALA A 74 -6.06 -9.59 19.27
N PRO A 75 -6.03 -10.61 18.39
CA PRO A 75 -6.40 -10.48 16.98
C PRO A 75 -7.75 -9.79 16.73
N GLU A 76 -8.73 -10.01 17.60
CA GLU A 76 -10.09 -9.49 17.49
C GLU A 76 -10.16 -7.97 17.72
N GLN A 77 -9.21 -7.40 18.46
CA GLN A 77 -9.15 -5.98 18.80
C GLN A 77 -8.36 -5.16 17.78
N ARG A 78 -7.54 -5.81 16.95
CA ARG A 78 -6.65 -5.13 15.99
C ARG A 78 -7.41 -4.35 14.94
N PHE A 79 -8.56 -4.87 14.50
CA PHE A 79 -9.39 -4.22 13.49
C PHE A 79 -9.88 -2.86 14.00
N GLU A 80 -10.55 -2.84 15.15
CA GLU A 80 -11.06 -1.59 15.74
C GLU A 80 -9.93 -0.60 16.00
N PHE A 81 -8.82 -1.05 16.60
CA PHE A 81 -7.65 -0.21 16.86
C PHE A 81 -7.12 0.49 15.61
N VAL A 82 -6.97 -0.25 14.50
CA VAL A 82 -6.49 0.31 13.23
C VAL A 82 -7.49 1.32 12.67
N HIS A 83 -8.79 1.01 12.68
CA HIS A 83 -9.82 1.91 12.15
C HIS A 83 -9.96 3.19 12.97
N THR A 84 -9.74 3.15 14.29
CA THR A 84 -9.75 4.36 15.14
C THR A 84 -8.60 5.31 14.82
N HIS A 85 -7.41 4.80 14.52
CA HIS A 85 -6.20 5.63 14.35
C HIS A 85 -5.92 6.02 12.90
N LEU A 86 -6.23 5.15 11.94
CA LEU A 86 -5.86 5.35 10.53
C LEU A 86 -7.04 5.74 9.64
N HIS A 87 -8.30 5.62 10.09
CA HIS A 87 -9.51 5.95 9.30
C HIS A 87 -9.50 5.40 7.86
N VAL A 88 -8.82 4.27 7.65
CA VAL A 88 -8.74 3.54 6.38
C VAL A 88 -9.79 2.45 6.29
#